data_AF-A0A1A3C855-F1
#
_entry.id   AF-A0A1A3C855-F1
#
_cell.length_a   1.000
_cell.length_b   1.000
_cell.length_c   1.000
_cell.angle_alpha   90.00
_cell.angle_beta   90.00
_cell.angle_gamma   90.00
#
_symmetry.space_group_name_H-M   'P 1'
#
loop_
_entity.id
_entity.type
_entity.pdbx_description
1 polymer ?
#
loop_
_entity_poly.entity_id
_entity_poly.type
_entity_poly.pdbx_seq_one_letter_code
_entity_poly.pdbx_strand_id
1 'polypeptide(L)'
;MIKRILVVSAASLAVTLASTLSAPPSAVADTYCGKSSRGASVYAGNSDTSCQFALSTAEAYHAYGNGSEPFEVKSPVTGQTYTMTCTAAGSVCQGGNNAVVYLR
;
A
#
# COMPACT_ATOMS: atom_id res chain seq x y z
N MET A 1 -66.73 38.23 -2.32
CA MET A 1 -65.60 37.65 -3.09
C MET A 1 -64.30 38.25 -2.56
N ILE A 2 -63.58 37.56 -1.68
CA ILE A 2 -62.19 37.89 -1.30
C ILE A 2 -61.49 36.57 -0.94
N LYS A 3 -60.38 36.30 -1.63
CA LYS A 3 -59.55 35.10 -1.54
C LYS A 3 -58.11 35.59 -1.41
N ARG A 4 -57.44 35.42 -0.27
CA ARG A 4 -56.01 35.73 -0.05
C ARG A 4 -55.43 34.76 0.99
N ILE A 5 -54.82 33.67 0.53
CA ILE A 5 -53.37 33.46 0.27
C ILE A 5 -52.63 33.11 1.58
N LEU A 6 -52.41 31.80 1.73
CA LEU A 6 -51.50 31.16 2.69
C LEU A 6 -50.05 31.52 2.32
N VAL A 7 -49.34 32.16 3.24
CA VAL A 7 -47.89 32.35 3.13
C VAL A 7 -47.22 31.14 3.78
N VAL A 8 -46.62 30.29 2.95
CA VAL A 8 -45.74 29.19 3.38
C VAL A 8 -44.39 29.80 3.78
N SER A 9 -44.00 29.62 5.04
CA SER A 9 -42.66 29.98 5.52
C SER A 9 -41.65 28.96 5.03
N ALA A 10 -40.73 29.37 4.16
CA ALA A 10 -39.60 28.57 3.73
C ALA A 10 -38.43 28.79 4.70
N ALA A 11 -38.16 27.81 5.57
CA ALA A 11 -36.95 27.80 6.38
C ALA A 11 -35.75 27.40 5.50
N SER A 12 -34.78 28.32 5.38
CA SER A 12 -33.57 28.11 4.58
C SER A 12 -32.58 27.21 5.34
N LEU A 13 -32.32 26.01 4.83
CA LEU A 13 -31.21 25.16 5.28
C LEU A 13 -29.93 25.59 4.55
N ALA A 14 -28.99 26.19 5.28
CA ALA A 14 -27.64 26.43 4.78
C ALA A 14 -26.82 25.13 4.90
N VAL A 15 -26.47 24.54 3.77
CA VAL A 15 -25.53 23.40 3.69
C VAL A 15 -24.12 23.96 3.60
N THR A 16 -23.32 23.78 4.65
CA THR A 16 -21.88 24.07 4.65
C THR A 16 -21.12 22.94 3.98
N LEU A 17 -20.53 23.22 2.81
CA LEU A 17 -19.65 22.30 2.10
C LEU A 17 -18.26 22.35 2.76
N ALA A 18 -17.96 21.38 3.62
CA ALA A 18 -16.59 21.16 4.08
C ALA A 18 -15.78 20.50 2.95
N SER A 19 -14.83 21.24 2.37
CA SER A 19 -13.90 20.71 1.38
C SER A 19 -12.82 19.90 2.09
N THR A 20 -12.92 18.57 2.09
CA THR A 20 -11.79 17.72 2.46
C THR A 20 -10.77 17.73 1.32
N LEU A 21 -9.77 18.61 1.42
CA LEU A 21 -8.57 18.49 0.58
C LEU A 21 -7.88 17.17 0.94
N SER A 22 -8.12 16.14 0.14
CA SER A 22 -7.28 14.94 0.13
C SER A 22 -5.90 15.38 -0.35
N ALA A 23 -4.91 15.36 0.54
CA ALA A 23 -3.53 15.52 0.15
C ALA A 23 -3.18 14.49 -0.93
N PRO A 24 -2.34 14.85 -1.93
CA PRO A 24 -1.83 13.85 -2.86
C PRO A 24 -1.14 12.74 -2.05
N PRO A 25 -1.22 11.46 -2.47
CA PRO A 25 -0.47 10.40 -1.80
C PRO A 25 0.98 10.85 -1.76
N SER A 26 1.52 11.02 -0.55
CA SER A 26 2.95 11.31 -0.40
C SER A 26 3.68 10.20 -1.14
N ALA A 27 4.52 10.55 -2.11
CA ALA A 27 5.41 9.60 -2.72
C ALA A 27 6.29 9.05 -1.59
N VAL A 28 5.93 7.88 -1.06
CA VAL A 28 6.70 7.25 0.00
C VAL A 28 7.99 6.80 -0.65
N ALA A 29 9.07 7.53 -0.35
CA ALA A 29 10.39 7.13 -0.79
C ALA A 29 10.67 5.73 -0.23
N ASP A 30 11.16 4.84 -1.08
CA ASP A 30 11.51 3.50 -0.65
C ASP A 30 12.59 3.55 0.45
N THR A 31 12.37 2.81 1.54
CA THR A 31 13.27 2.77 2.70
C THR A 31 14.31 1.68 2.48
N TYR A 32 15.60 2.03 2.49
CA TYR A 32 16.67 1.06 2.35
C TYR A 32 16.76 0.13 3.55
N CYS A 33 16.75 -1.17 3.30
CA CYS A 33 16.69 -2.21 4.33
C CYS A 33 17.95 -3.08 4.40
N GLY A 34 18.80 -3.06 3.36
CA GLY A 34 20.06 -3.79 3.36
C GLY A 34 20.32 -4.54 2.04
N LYS A 35 21.10 -5.61 2.14
CA LYS A 35 21.46 -6.49 1.01
C LYS A 35 20.89 -7.90 1.23
N SER A 36 20.35 -8.51 0.18
CA SER A 36 19.99 -9.93 0.18
C SER A 36 21.24 -10.82 0.14
N SER A 37 21.09 -12.12 0.40
CA SER A 37 22.19 -13.11 0.31
C SER A 37 22.85 -13.18 -1.07
N ARG A 38 22.12 -12.79 -2.11
CA ARG A 38 22.61 -12.71 -3.50
C ARG A 38 23.06 -11.31 -3.92
N GLY A 39 23.17 -10.37 -2.97
CA GLY A 39 23.77 -9.04 -3.18
C GLY A 39 22.82 -7.96 -3.71
N ALA A 40 21.53 -8.26 -3.89
CA ALA A 40 20.54 -7.25 -4.29
C ALA A 40 20.32 -6.24 -3.16
N SER A 41 20.26 -4.95 -3.49
CA SER A 41 19.77 -3.90 -2.58
C SER A 41 18.27 -4.08 -2.36
N VAL A 42 17.85 -4.13 -1.11
CA VAL A 42 16.45 -4.38 -0.72
C VAL A 42 15.87 -3.12 -0.08
N TYR A 43 14.65 -2.77 -0.49
CA TYR A 43 13.93 -1.62 0.04
C TYR A 43 12.49 -1.97 0.38
N ALA A 44 11.97 -1.37 1.45
CA ALA A 44 10.54 -1.35 1.77
C ALA A 44 9.87 -0.18 1.04
N GLY A 45 8.86 -0.46 0.21
CA GLY A 45 8.24 0.53 -0.65
C GLY A 45 7.12 1.37 -0.01
N ASN A 46 6.67 1.01 1.19
CA ASN A 46 5.64 1.74 1.92
C ASN A 46 5.71 1.50 3.44
N SER A 47 4.86 2.18 4.21
CA SER A 47 4.79 2.08 5.67
C SER A 47 4.26 0.73 6.19
N ASP A 48 3.51 -0.01 5.37
CA ASP A 48 2.99 -1.34 5.72
C ASP A 48 4.08 -2.42 5.64
N THR A 49 5.19 -2.12 4.96
CA THR A 49 6.28 -3.04 4.71
C THR A 49 7.43 -2.77 5.68
N SER A 50 7.65 -3.67 6.63
CA SER A 50 8.84 -3.61 7.49
C SER A 50 10.10 -4.04 6.76
N CYS A 51 11.26 -3.50 7.15
CA CYS A 51 12.53 -3.88 6.53
C CYS A 51 12.89 -5.35 6.72
N GLN A 52 12.55 -5.94 7.87
CA GLN A 52 12.75 -7.36 8.13
C GLN A 52 11.90 -8.20 7.16
N PHE A 53 10.64 -7.80 6.92
CA PHE A 53 9.79 -8.47 5.93
C PHE A 53 10.35 -8.34 4.52
N ALA A 54 10.80 -7.14 4.13
CA ALA A 54 11.40 -6.89 2.82
C ALA A 54 12.62 -7.80 2.56
N LEU A 55 13.51 -7.95 3.54
CA LEU A 55 14.65 -8.87 3.45
C LEU A 55 14.20 -10.34 3.33
N SER A 56 13.22 -10.78 4.13
CA SER A 56 12.65 -12.12 4.01
C SER A 56 12.01 -12.37 2.64
N THR A 57 11.35 -11.37 2.04
CA THR A 57 10.82 -11.47 0.67
C THR A 57 11.95 -11.67 -0.34
N ALA A 58 13.05 -10.93 -0.21
CA ALA A 58 14.19 -11.10 -1.12
C ALA A 58 14.79 -12.51 -1.02
N GLU A 59 14.98 -13.04 0.19
CA GLU A 59 15.49 -14.40 0.38
C GLU A 59 14.54 -15.47 -0.19
N ALA A 60 13.24 -15.33 0.05
CA ALA A 60 12.23 -16.24 -0.48
C ALA A 60 12.17 -16.20 -2.03
N TYR A 61 12.25 -15.01 -2.63
CA TYR A 61 12.32 -14.85 -4.08
C TYR A 61 13.53 -15.59 -4.68
N HIS A 62 14.70 -15.45 -4.04
CA HIS A 62 15.92 -16.13 -4.47
C HIS A 62 15.84 -17.65 -4.34
N ALA A 63 15.12 -18.15 -3.32
CA ALA A 63 14.91 -19.58 -3.11
C ALA A 63 13.87 -20.18 -4.07
N TYR A 64 12.82 -19.44 -4.41
CA TYR A 64 11.73 -19.92 -5.27
C TYR A 64 12.14 -20.00 -6.75
N GLY A 65 13.13 -19.19 -7.17
CA GLY A 65 13.67 -19.24 -8.53
C GLY A 65 13.10 -18.16 -9.43
N ASN A 66 13.30 -16.91 -9.05
CA ASN A 66 13.20 -15.70 -9.87
C ASN A 66 11.90 -15.45 -10.69
N GLY A 67 10.86 -16.26 -10.51
CA GLY A 67 9.66 -16.27 -11.34
C GLY A 67 8.63 -15.20 -11.00
N SER A 68 7.71 -14.96 -11.94
CA SER A 68 6.51 -14.14 -11.74
C SER A 68 5.39 -14.88 -11.03
N GLU A 69 5.63 -16.12 -10.59
CA GLU A 69 4.65 -16.92 -9.85
C GLU A 69 4.56 -16.46 -8.39
N PRO A 70 3.38 -16.59 -7.77
CA PRO A 70 3.22 -16.28 -6.36
C PRO A 70 4.00 -17.27 -5.48
N PHE A 71 4.64 -16.75 -4.44
CA PHE A 71 5.38 -17.53 -3.44
C PHE A 71 5.06 -17.06 -2.03
N GLU A 72 5.31 -17.93 -1.05
CA GLU A 72 5.02 -17.67 0.35
C GLU A 72 6.23 -17.09 1.08
N VAL A 73 5.99 -16.07 1.91
CA VAL A 73 7.00 -15.40 2.72
C VAL A 73 6.53 -15.35 4.18
N LYS A 74 7.32 -15.95 5.08
CA LYS A 74 7.10 -15.82 6.52
C LYS A 74 7.60 -14.46 7.01
N SER A 75 6.74 -13.69 7.66
CA SER A 75 7.11 -12.43 8.29
C SER A 75 7.72 -12.64 9.67
N PRO A 76 8.96 -12.18 9.92
CA PRO A 76 9.54 -12.20 11.26
C PRO A 76 8.85 -11.22 12.22
N VAL A 77 8.19 -10.18 11.69
CA VAL A 77 7.58 -9.11 12.50
C VAL A 77 6.20 -9.53 13.02
N THR A 78 5.39 -10.17 12.18
CA THR A 78 4.02 -10.58 12.56
C THR A 78 3.90 -12.06 12.84
N GLY A 79 4.89 -12.87 12.47
CA GLY A 79 4.82 -14.33 12.57
C GLY A 79 3.90 -14.98 11.52
N GLN A 80 3.28 -14.21 10.64
CA GLN A 80 2.34 -14.71 9.62
C GLN A 80 3.03 -15.00 8.29
N THR A 81 2.44 -15.87 7.49
CA THR A 81 2.89 -16.13 6.11
C THR A 81 2.04 -15.30 5.15
N TYR A 82 2.68 -14.64 4.20
CA TYR A 82 2.04 -13.83 3.17
C TYR A 82 2.43 -14.30 1.78
N THR A 83 1.49 -14.31 0.85
CA THR A 83 1.76 -14.58 -0.56
C THR A 83 2.24 -13.30 -1.24
N MET A 84 3.38 -13.39 -1.93
CA MET A 84 4.00 -12.32 -2.70
C MET A 84 4.14 -12.73 -4.16
N THR A 85 4.07 -11.77 -5.08
CA THR A 85 4.35 -11.94 -6.49
C THR A 85 5.37 -10.89 -6.92
N CYS A 86 6.42 -11.32 -7.63
CA CYS A 86 7.41 -10.40 -8.17
C CYS A 86 7.17 -10.12 -9.66
N THR A 87 7.43 -8.89 -10.07
CA THR A 87 7.29 -8.36 -11.43
C THR A 87 8.57 -7.63 -11.82
N ALA A 88 8.65 -7.10 -13.04
CA ALA A 88 9.83 -6.39 -13.55
C ALA A 88 11.13 -7.21 -13.40
N ALA A 89 11.09 -8.45 -13.87
CA ALA A 89 12.18 -9.43 -13.74
C ALA A 89 12.68 -9.64 -12.31
N GLY A 90 11.79 -9.52 -11.31
CA GLY A 90 12.11 -9.68 -9.89
C GLY A 90 12.30 -8.40 -9.10
N SER A 91 12.36 -7.25 -9.78
CA SER A 91 12.74 -5.98 -9.14
C SER A 91 11.65 -5.39 -8.24
N VAL A 92 10.39 -5.79 -8.45
CA VAL A 92 9.23 -5.28 -7.69
C VAL A 92 8.37 -6.43 -7.21
N CYS A 93 8.37 -6.69 -5.91
CA CYS A 93 7.58 -7.73 -5.27
C CYS A 93 6.43 -7.12 -4.45
N GLN A 94 5.21 -7.56 -4.72
CA GLN A 94 4.00 -7.04 -4.09
C GLN A 94 3.09 -8.18 -3.64
N GLY A 95 2.32 -7.97 -2.58
CA GLY A 95 1.37 -8.96 -2.09
C GLY A 95 1.05 -8.83 -0.60
N GLY A 96 0.56 -9.91 -0.01
CA GLY A 96 0.17 -9.97 1.39
C GLY A 96 -0.85 -8.88 1.76
N ASN A 97 -0.53 -8.12 2.80
CA ASN A 97 -1.35 -7.02 3.30
C ASN A 97 -0.81 -5.67 2.81
N ASN A 98 -0.93 -5.41 1.50
CA ASN A 98 -0.41 -4.19 0.85
C ASN A 98 1.12 -4.05 0.92
N ALA A 99 1.87 -5.15 1.00
CA ALA A 99 3.32 -5.09 1.04
C ALA A 99 3.92 -4.77 -0.33
N VAL A 100 4.94 -3.90 -0.36
CA VAL A 100 5.69 -3.51 -1.56
C VAL A 100 7.18 -3.57 -1.24
N VAL A 101 7.93 -4.35 -2.00
CA VAL A 101 9.37 -4.58 -1.81
C VAL A 101 10.09 -4.35 -3.13
N TYR A 102 11.21 -3.62 -3.10
CA TYR A 102 12.05 -3.40 -4.26
C TYR A 102 13.39 -4.12 -4.12
N LEU A 103 13.80 -4.81 -5.18
CA LEU A 103 15.11 -5.46 -5.33
C LEU A 103 15.86 -4.75 -6.46
N ARG A 104 17.06 -4.22 -6.19
CA ARG A 104 17.90 -3.48 -7.14
C ARG A 104 19.34 -3.98 -7.18
#